data_AF-A0A9R0W775-F1
#
_entry.id   AF-A0A9R0W775-F1
#
_cell.length_a   1.000
_cell.length_b   1.000
_cell.length_c   1.000
_cell.angle_alpha   90.00
_cell.angle_beta   90.00
_cell.angle_gamma   90.00
#
_symmetry.space_group_name_H-M   'P 1'
#
loop_
_entity.id
_entity.type
_entity.pdbx_description
1 polymer ?
#
loop_
_entity_poly.entity_id
_entity_poly.type
_entity_poly.pdbx_seq_one_letter_code
_entity_poly.pdbx_strand_id
1 'polypeptide(L)'
;MHPEISKFPLSRFYLGKVTDGSNVLQRDYERKLLAGPMYGPYSFIDIKGGTESSGEHDMSLSDAAEAAAVTRIVERLFNESVCSGQKLAVGVVSPYNAQVHAIQERLGRLECGAHGDGEGFSVKVRTVEGFQGTEEDVIVFSAVHSNGNGSVGLLADWRRTNVALTRAK
;
A
#
# COMPACT_ATOMS: atom_id res chain seq x y z
N MET A 1 1.33 -11.85 -8.33
CA MET A 1 2.29 -11.23 -7.41
C MET A 1 3.66 -11.31 -8.03
N HIS A 2 4.33 -10.17 -8.18
CA HIS A 2 5.72 -10.14 -8.65
C HIS A 2 6.65 -10.94 -7.69
N PRO A 3 7.64 -11.71 -8.20
CA PRO A 3 8.53 -12.53 -7.36
C PRO A 3 9.30 -11.76 -6.28
N GLU A 4 9.62 -10.49 -6.51
CA GLU A 4 10.27 -9.65 -5.48
C GLU A 4 9.35 -9.35 -4.29
N ILE A 5 8.03 -9.30 -4.51
CA ILE A 5 7.05 -9.11 -3.44
C ILE A 5 6.85 -10.44 -2.68
N SER A 6 6.71 -11.56 -3.40
CA SER A 6 6.41 -12.87 -2.81
C SER A 6 7.59 -13.48 -2.04
N LYS A 7 8.83 -13.12 -2.39
CA LYS A 7 10.06 -13.66 -1.78
C LYS A 7 10.05 -13.68 -0.24
N PHE A 8 9.62 -12.59 0.39
CA PHE A 8 9.58 -12.51 1.86
C PHE A 8 8.43 -13.35 2.46
N PRO A 9 7.16 -13.20 2.06
CA PRO A 9 6.08 -14.04 2.57
C PRO A 9 6.31 -15.54 2.39
N LEU A 10 6.80 -15.96 1.22
CA LEU A 10 7.04 -17.38 0.90
C LEU A 10 8.06 -18.02 1.86
N SER A 11 9.17 -17.33 2.10
CA SER A 11 10.22 -17.81 3.01
C SER A 11 9.78 -17.72 4.47
N ARG A 12 9.11 -16.63 4.88
CA ARG A 12 8.84 -16.35 6.30
C ARG A 12 7.58 -17.03 6.84
N PHE A 13 6.51 -17.07 6.06
CA PHE A 13 5.19 -17.53 6.53
C PHE A 13 4.81 -18.91 5.97
N TYR A 14 5.29 -19.24 4.77
CA TYR A 14 4.91 -20.49 4.09
C TYR A 14 6.03 -21.54 4.05
N LEU A 15 7.21 -21.24 4.63
CA LEU A 15 8.36 -22.15 4.70
C LEU A 15 8.76 -22.72 3.32
N GLY A 16 8.60 -21.93 2.26
CA GLY A 16 8.91 -22.33 0.88
C GLY A 16 7.97 -23.38 0.28
N LYS A 17 6.83 -23.68 0.93
CA LYS A 17 5.84 -24.66 0.42
C LYS A 17 4.98 -24.13 -0.72
N VAL A 18 4.99 -22.82 -0.95
CA VAL A 18 4.29 -22.14 -2.03
C VAL A 18 5.34 -21.58 -2.99
N THR A 19 5.06 -21.63 -4.28
CA THR A 19 5.97 -21.19 -5.35
C THR A 19 5.28 -20.20 -6.26
N ASP A 20 6.06 -19.32 -6.89
CA ASP A 20 5.55 -18.40 -7.91
C ASP A 20 5.05 -19.16 -9.15
N GLY A 21 3.98 -18.65 -9.75
CA GLY A 21 3.44 -19.18 -11.01
C GLY A 21 4.32 -18.82 -12.21
N SER A 22 4.34 -19.65 -13.25
CA SER A 22 5.15 -19.39 -14.46
C SER A 22 4.79 -18.08 -15.16
N ASN A 23 3.55 -17.62 -15.03
CA ASN A 23 3.05 -16.37 -15.59
C ASN A 23 3.76 -15.13 -15.00
N VAL A 24 4.16 -15.16 -13.73
CA VAL A 24 4.81 -14.01 -13.08
C VAL A 24 6.33 -13.97 -13.29
N LEU A 25 6.89 -15.02 -13.89
CA LEU A 25 8.31 -15.14 -14.22
C LEU A 25 8.64 -14.63 -15.63
N GLN A 26 7.61 -14.30 -16.42
CA GLN A 26 7.79 -13.76 -17.76
C GLN A 26 8.20 -12.29 -17.70
N ARG A 27 9.07 -11.84 -18.61
CA ARG A 27 9.53 -10.45 -18.67
C ARG A 27 8.38 -9.45 -18.87
N ASP A 28 7.35 -9.87 -19.59
CA ASP A 28 6.18 -9.04 -19.91
C ASP A 28 5.25 -8.83 -18.70
N TYR A 29 5.51 -9.53 -17.59
CA TYR A 29 4.81 -9.32 -16.32
C TYR A 29 5.27 -8.04 -15.60
N GLU A 30 6.50 -7.57 -15.86
CA GLU A 30 7.05 -6.40 -15.17
C GLU A 30 6.32 -5.12 -15.59
N ARG A 31 5.67 -4.46 -14.63
CA ARG A 31 4.96 -3.20 -14.84
C ARG A 31 5.74 -2.06 -14.18
N LYS A 32 6.28 -1.14 -14.99
CA LYS A 32 6.89 0.10 -14.51
C LYS A 32 5.85 1.20 -14.48
N LEU A 33 5.19 1.35 -13.33
CA LEU A 33 4.08 2.28 -13.15
C LEU A 33 4.52 3.71 -12.83
N LEU A 34 5.68 3.86 -12.17
CA LEU A 34 6.28 5.16 -11.86
C LEU A 34 7.74 5.17 -12.30
N ALA A 35 8.20 6.29 -12.83
CA ALA A 35 9.60 6.48 -13.19
C ALA A 35 10.47 6.81 -11.97
N GLY A 36 11.68 6.25 -11.93
CA GLY A 36 12.72 6.56 -10.96
C GLY A 36 13.18 5.34 -10.15
N PRO A 37 14.42 5.35 -9.65
CA PRO A 37 15.02 4.18 -8.99
C PRO A 37 14.36 3.80 -7.66
N MET A 38 13.54 4.68 -7.09
CA MET A 38 12.82 4.42 -5.85
C MET A 38 11.54 3.59 -6.03
N TYR A 39 11.02 3.47 -7.25
CA TYR A 39 9.75 2.79 -7.53
C TYR A 39 10.03 1.48 -8.27
N GLY A 40 10.24 0.42 -7.50
CA GLY A 40 10.32 -0.94 -7.99
C GLY A 40 9.05 -1.74 -7.69
N PRO A 41 9.02 -3.04 -8.05
CA PRO A 41 7.92 -3.93 -7.71
C PRO A 41 7.70 -4.06 -6.19
N TYR A 42 8.76 -3.86 -5.41
CA TYR A 42 8.71 -3.77 -3.95
C TYR A 42 9.67 -2.66 -3.48
N SER A 43 9.14 -1.65 -2.78
CA SER A 43 9.92 -0.51 -2.28
C SER A 43 9.55 -0.20 -0.83
N PHE A 44 10.54 0.16 -0.03
CA PHE A 44 10.35 0.70 1.32
C PHE A 44 10.80 2.16 1.32
N ILE A 45 9.90 3.08 1.69
CA ILE A 45 10.16 4.52 1.69
C ILE A 45 10.16 4.99 3.13
N ASP A 46 11.35 5.35 3.63
CA ASP A 46 11.52 5.92 4.97
C ASP A 46 11.02 7.37 5.00
N ILE A 47 10.01 7.64 5.81
CA ILE A 47 9.44 8.98 6.01
C ILE A 47 9.95 9.53 7.34
N LYS A 48 10.90 10.46 7.26
CA LYS A 48 11.50 11.11 8.44
C LYS A 48 10.63 12.26 8.94
N GLY A 49 10.62 12.45 10.25
CA GLY A 49 9.95 13.59 10.89
C GLY A 49 8.44 13.44 11.00
N GLY A 50 7.93 12.23 10.81
CA GLY A 50 6.57 11.87 11.20
C GLY A 50 6.40 11.98 12.72
N THR A 51 5.27 12.54 13.14
CA THR A 51 4.87 12.57 14.55
C THR A 51 3.56 11.83 14.63
N GLU A 52 3.58 10.68 15.32
CA GLU A 52 2.35 9.96 15.61
C GLU A 52 1.44 10.81 16.50
N SER A 53 0.27 11.15 15.99
CA SER A 53 -0.81 11.73 16.79
C SER A 53 -1.66 10.58 17.35
N SER A 54 -1.66 10.44 18.68
CA SER A 54 -2.49 9.47 19.39
C SER A 54 -3.82 10.10 19.80
N GLY A 55 -4.93 9.46 19.41
CA GLY A 55 -6.17 9.59 20.19
C GLY A 55 -6.02 8.95 21.58
N GLU A 56 -7.06 9.00 22.42
CA GLU A 56 -7.06 8.47 23.80
C GLU A 56 -6.70 6.96 23.92
N HIS A 57 -6.56 6.24 22.79
CA HIS A 57 -6.16 4.83 22.72
C HIS A 57 -5.18 4.56 21.56
N ASP A 58 -4.27 3.59 21.75
CA ASP A 58 -3.29 3.07 20.76
C ASP A 58 -3.91 2.59 19.44
N MET A 59 -5.23 2.42 19.37
CA MET A 59 -5.96 2.01 18.17
C MET A 59 -6.25 3.18 17.20
N SER A 60 -5.92 4.41 17.59
CA SER A 60 -6.22 5.65 16.86
C SER A 60 -4.95 6.44 16.53
N LEU A 61 -3.91 5.76 16.02
CA LEU A 61 -2.70 6.41 15.55
C LEU A 61 -2.87 6.92 14.12
N SER A 62 -2.31 8.11 13.86
CA SER A 62 -2.15 8.66 12.52
C SER A 62 -0.85 9.46 12.44
N ASP A 63 -0.25 9.48 11.25
CA ASP A 63 0.96 10.22 10.94
C ASP A 63 0.67 11.07 9.68
N ALA A 64 0.65 12.39 9.88
CA ALA A 64 0.31 13.34 8.82
C ALA A 64 1.37 13.38 7.71
N ALA A 65 2.64 13.12 8.02
CA ALA A 65 3.72 13.12 7.03
C ALA A 65 3.64 11.86 6.16
N GLU A 66 3.41 10.69 6.77
CA GLU A 66 3.12 9.47 6.02
C GLU A 66 1.86 9.63 5.16
N ALA A 67 0.77 10.17 5.73
CA ALA A 67 -0.48 10.35 4.99
C ALA A 67 -0.27 11.25 3.76
N ALA A 68 0.49 12.35 3.90
CA ALA A 68 0.83 13.22 2.77
C ALA A 68 1.71 12.51 1.72
N ALA A 69 2.68 11.69 2.15
CA ALA A 69 3.52 10.92 1.24
C ALA A 69 2.71 9.90 0.45
N VAL A 70 1.81 9.18 1.11
CA VAL A 70 0.87 8.23 0.49
C VAL A 70 0.00 8.93 -0.54
N THR A 71 -0.65 10.04 -0.18
CA THR A 71 -1.47 10.84 -1.11
C THR A 71 -0.68 11.22 -2.34
N ARG A 72 0.56 11.71 -2.18
CA ARG A 72 1.43 12.09 -3.29
C ARG A 72 1.79 10.91 -4.20
N ILE A 73 2.00 9.72 -3.65
CA ILE A 73 2.26 8.51 -4.46
C ILE A 73 1.02 8.16 -5.29
N VAL A 74 -0.16 8.18 -4.66
CA VAL A 74 -1.44 7.87 -5.33
C VAL A 74 -1.75 8.87 -6.43
N GLU A 75 -1.54 10.17 -6.21
CA GLU A 75 -1.70 11.21 -7.23
C GLU A 75 -0.77 11.01 -8.43
N ARG A 76 0.48 10.58 -8.19
CA ARG A 76 1.41 10.27 -9.29
C ARG A 76 0.95 9.05 -10.08
N LEU A 77 0.48 8.00 -9.41
CA LEU A 77 -0.09 6.82 -10.06
C LEU A 77 -1.32 7.18 -10.90
N PHE A 78 -2.18 8.07 -10.38
CA PHE A 78 -3.33 8.59 -11.12
C PHE A 78 -2.88 9.30 -12.40
N ASN A 79 -1.95 10.25 -12.30
CA ASN A 79 -1.45 10.99 -13.47
C ASN A 79 -0.83 10.05 -14.51
N GLU A 80 -0.01 9.07 -14.10
CA GLU A 80 0.57 8.09 -15.03
C GLU A 80 -0.50 7.19 -15.67
N SER A 81 -1.54 6.79 -14.93
CA SER A 81 -2.65 6.00 -15.48
C SER A 81 -3.42 6.78 -16.55
N VAL A 82 -3.64 8.09 -16.34
CA VAL A 82 -4.30 8.97 -17.31
C VAL A 82 -3.41 9.18 -18.54
N CYS A 83 -2.12 9.45 -18.35
CA CYS A 83 -1.19 9.67 -19.45
C CYS A 83 -0.97 8.42 -20.32
N SER A 84 -0.94 7.24 -19.71
CA SER A 84 -0.73 5.96 -20.41
C SER A 84 -2.01 5.33 -20.94
N GLY A 85 -3.18 5.78 -20.47
CA GLY A 85 -4.48 5.16 -20.74
C GLY A 85 -4.63 3.76 -20.12
N GLN A 86 -3.77 3.40 -19.17
CA GLN A 86 -3.81 2.10 -18.52
C GLN A 86 -4.79 2.09 -17.35
N LYS A 87 -5.58 1.02 -17.26
CA LYS A 87 -6.39 0.76 -16.07
C LYS A 87 -5.48 0.37 -14.92
N LEU A 88 -5.68 0.97 -13.76
CA LEU A 88 -4.85 0.78 -12.59
C LEU A 88 -5.69 0.80 -11.32
N ALA A 89 -5.71 -0.33 -10.61
CA ALA A 89 -6.35 -0.44 -9.31
C ALA A 89 -5.31 -0.30 -8.18
N VAL A 90 -5.52 0.67 -7.29
CA VAL A 90 -4.61 0.99 -6.18
C VAL A 90 -5.30 0.73 -4.84
N GLY A 91 -4.65 -0.04 -3.98
CA GLY A 91 -5.04 -0.21 -2.59
C GLY A 91 -4.11 0.54 -1.66
N VAL A 92 -4.65 1.31 -0.73
CA VAL A 92 -3.91 1.86 0.40
C VAL A 92 -4.35 1.13 1.66
N VAL A 93 -3.37 0.61 2.39
CA VAL A 93 -3.59 -0.21 3.57
C VAL A 93 -2.87 0.41 4.76
N SER A 94 -3.57 0.53 5.89
CA SER A 94 -2.96 0.93 7.16
C SER A 94 -3.56 0.13 8.31
N PRO A 95 -2.80 -0.22 9.37
CA PRO A 95 -3.36 -0.93 10.51
C PRO A 95 -4.29 -0.07 11.38
N TYR A 96 -4.26 1.26 11.24
CA TYR A 96 -4.98 2.19 12.11
C TYR A 96 -6.11 2.91 11.37
N ASN A 97 -7.32 2.91 11.95
CA ASN A 97 -8.48 3.58 11.36
C ASN A 97 -8.29 5.10 11.24
N ALA A 98 -7.63 5.73 12.22
CA ALA A 98 -7.36 7.17 12.17
C ALA A 98 -6.49 7.53 10.95
N GLN A 99 -5.48 6.72 10.64
CA GLN A 99 -4.68 6.91 9.42
C GLN A 99 -5.48 6.67 8.14
N VAL A 100 -6.32 5.62 8.12
CA VAL A 100 -7.24 5.36 6.98
C VAL A 100 -8.08 6.61 6.72
N HIS A 101 -8.74 7.16 7.75
CA HIS A 101 -9.56 8.37 7.60
C HIS A 101 -8.73 9.59 7.18
N ALA A 102 -7.55 9.79 7.74
CA ALA A 102 -6.68 10.91 7.37
C ALA A 102 -6.24 10.85 5.89
N ILE A 103 -5.98 9.65 5.37
CA ILE A 103 -5.64 9.46 3.96
C ILE A 103 -6.87 9.66 3.07
N GLN A 104 -8.03 9.11 3.47
CA GLN A 104 -9.30 9.28 2.75
C GLN A 104 -9.68 10.75 2.59
N GLU A 105 -9.57 11.53 3.67
CA GLU A 105 -9.84 12.96 3.66
C GLU A 105 -8.91 13.71 2.69
N ARG A 106 -7.62 13.35 2.67
CA ARG A 106 -6.63 13.96 1.77
C ARG A 106 -6.85 13.58 0.31
N LEU A 107 -7.21 12.33 0.02
CA LEU A 107 -7.47 11.87 -1.35
C LEU A 107 -8.79 12.42 -1.90
N GLY A 108 -9.76 12.69 -1.02
CA GLY A 108 -11.01 13.36 -1.34
C GLY A 108 -11.71 12.77 -2.56
N ARG A 109 -11.72 13.52 -3.68
CA ARG A 109 -12.43 13.14 -4.92
C ARG A 109 -11.79 11.97 -5.67
N LEU A 110 -10.51 11.67 -5.45
CA LEU A 110 -9.80 10.56 -6.12
C LEU A 110 -10.35 9.19 -5.70
N GLU A 111 -10.81 9.04 -4.45
CA GLU A 111 -11.44 7.80 -3.98
C GLU A 111 -12.87 7.63 -4.49
N CYS A 112 -13.62 8.72 -4.63
CA CYS A 112 -15.04 8.69 -5.00
C CYS A 112 -15.29 8.39 -6.48
N GLY A 113 -14.27 8.09 -7.30
CA GLY A 113 -14.40 7.83 -8.74
C GLY A 113 -15.00 9.00 -9.53
N ALA A 114 -14.98 10.22 -8.97
CA ALA A 114 -15.73 11.37 -9.45
C ALA A 114 -14.99 12.20 -10.51
N HIS A 115 -14.16 11.56 -11.33
CA HIS A 115 -13.46 12.18 -12.46
C HIS A 115 -13.94 11.54 -13.75
N GLY A 116 -14.71 12.28 -14.53
CA GLY A 116 -15.23 11.87 -15.84
C GLY A 116 -14.15 11.60 -16.89
N ASP A 117 -12.87 11.80 -16.56
CA ASP A 117 -11.71 11.57 -17.43
C ASP A 117 -10.87 10.35 -17.00
N GLY A 118 -11.28 9.62 -15.95
CA GLY A 118 -10.50 8.54 -15.31
C GLY A 118 -11.13 7.16 -15.44
N GLU A 119 -11.67 6.80 -16.60
CA GLU A 119 -12.18 5.44 -16.88
C GLU A 119 -11.05 4.39 -16.80
N GLY A 120 -10.75 3.92 -15.58
CA GLY A 120 -9.71 2.91 -15.40
C GLY A 120 -8.90 3.04 -14.13
N PHE A 121 -8.96 4.17 -13.41
CA PHE A 121 -8.26 4.34 -12.15
C PHE A 121 -9.21 4.18 -10.96
N SER A 122 -8.84 3.35 -10.00
CA SER A 122 -9.62 3.19 -8.75
C SER A 122 -8.71 3.13 -7.55
N VAL A 123 -9.09 3.82 -6.46
CA VAL A 123 -8.38 3.77 -5.19
C VAL A 123 -9.29 3.23 -4.11
N LYS A 124 -8.78 2.30 -3.29
CA LYS A 124 -9.45 1.82 -2.08
C LYS A 124 -8.54 2.02 -0.89
N VAL A 125 -9.05 2.68 0.16
CA VAL A 125 -8.28 2.92 1.39
C VAL A 125 -9.00 2.28 2.55
N ARG A 126 -8.37 1.27 3.17
CA ARG A 126 -8.98 0.50 4.25
C ARG A 126 -7.92 -0.04 5.21
N THR A 127 -8.40 -0.62 6.30
CA THR A 127 -7.55 -1.36 7.24
C THR A 127 -7.06 -2.69 6.66
N VAL A 128 -6.07 -3.31 7.32
CA VAL A 128 -5.56 -4.64 6.96
C VAL A 128 -6.68 -5.68 6.92
N GLU A 129 -7.56 -5.68 7.93
CA GLU A 129 -8.73 -6.57 7.98
C GLU A 129 -9.71 -6.28 6.84
N GLY A 130 -9.94 -5.01 6.51
CA GLY A 130 -10.83 -4.59 5.42
C GLY A 130 -10.32 -4.94 4.01
N PHE A 131 -9.03 -5.31 3.89
CA PHE A 131 -8.37 -5.75 2.66
C PHE A 131 -8.21 -7.28 2.55
N GLN A 132 -8.69 -8.04 3.54
CA GLN A 132 -8.58 -9.49 3.49
C GLN A 132 -9.39 -10.05 2.31
N GLY A 133 -8.72 -10.82 1.44
CA GLY A 133 -9.36 -11.44 0.27
C GLY A 133 -9.55 -10.52 -0.94
N THR A 134 -9.12 -9.26 -0.86
CA THR A 134 -9.03 -8.38 -2.03
C THR A 134 -7.59 -8.31 -2.54
N GLU A 135 -7.43 -7.94 -3.80
CA GLU A 135 -6.13 -7.76 -4.44
C GLU A 135 -6.21 -6.58 -5.40
N GLU A 136 -5.14 -5.80 -5.48
CA GLU A 136 -5.04 -4.61 -6.34
C GLU A 136 -3.74 -4.68 -7.15
N ASP A 137 -3.64 -3.89 -8.23
CA ASP A 137 -2.42 -3.84 -9.04
C ASP A 137 -1.26 -3.20 -8.26
N VAL A 138 -1.56 -2.22 -7.39
CA VAL A 138 -0.58 -1.57 -6.51
C VAL A 138 -1.10 -1.54 -5.09
N ILE A 139 -0.23 -1.83 -4.13
CA ILE A 139 -0.52 -1.65 -2.70
C ILE A 139 0.46 -0.64 -2.11
N VAL A 140 -0.07 0.41 -1.49
CA VAL A 140 0.68 1.35 -0.66
C VAL A 140 0.35 1.06 0.80
N PHE A 141 1.34 0.62 1.56
CA PHE A 141 1.17 0.32 2.98
C PHE A 141 1.73 1.46 3.85
N SER A 142 0.91 2.02 4.74
CA SER A 142 1.30 3.04 5.73
C SER A 142 1.36 2.43 7.12
N ALA A 143 2.57 2.41 7.70
CA ALA A 143 2.86 1.75 8.97
C ALA A 143 2.51 2.62 10.18
N VAL A 144 2.58 3.95 10.04
CA VAL A 144 2.20 5.00 11.01
C VAL A 144 3.11 5.10 12.23
N HIS A 145 3.57 3.98 12.76
CA HIS A 145 4.20 3.94 14.07
C HIS A 145 5.62 4.49 14.02
N SER A 146 5.86 5.60 14.73
CA SER A 146 7.16 6.30 14.77
C SER A 146 7.56 6.59 16.22
N ASN A 147 7.80 5.53 16.99
CA ASN A 147 8.14 5.63 18.41
C ASN A 147 9.64 5.36 18.69
N GLY A 148 10.17 5.97 19.75
CA GLY A 148 11.56 5.78 20.18
C GLY A 148 11.88 4.39 20.77
N ASN A 149 10.85 3.61 21.11
CA ASN A 149 11.01 2.28 21.73
C ASN A 149 11.08 1.14 20.70
N GLY A 150 10.89 1.43 19.41
CA GLY A 150 10.89 0.44 18.33
C GLY A 150 9.69 -0.51 18.35
N SER A 151 8.58 -0.15 19.00
CA SER A 151 7.35 -0.98 18.96
C SER A 151 6.73 -0.93 17.56
N VAL A 152 6.22 -2.08 17.10
CA VAL A 152 5.54 -2.21 15.80
C VAL A 152 4.01 -2.29 15.94
N GLY A 153 3.50 -2.18 17.17
CA GLY A 153 2.07 -2.10 17.47
C GLY A 153 1.27 -3.24 16.84
N LEU A 154 0.24 -2.89 16.09
CA LEU A 154 -0.66 -3.85 15.44
C LEU A 154 0.02 -4.75 14.39
N LEU A 155 1.23 -4.41 13.94
CA LEU A 155 2.04 -5.22 13.04
C LEU A 155 2.87 -6.29 13.75
N ALA A 156 2.81 -6.38 15.08
CA ALA A 156 3.40 -7.49 15.82
C ALA A 156 2.72 -8.83 15.49
N ASP A 157 1.46 -8.81 15.05
CA ASP A 157 0.79 -10.00 14.54
C ASP A 157 1.25 -10.27 13.10
N TRP A 158 2.06 -11.32 12.96
CA TRP A 158 2.58 -11.77 11.67
C TRP A 158 1.49 -12.09 10.65
N ARG A 159 0.28 -12.47 11.08
CA ARG A 159 -0.85 -12.74 10.17
C ARG A 159 -1.28 -11.46 9.46
N ARG A 160 -1.33 -10.34 10.19
CA ARG A 160 -1.64 -9.02 9.63
C ARG A 160 -0.56 -8.56 8.66
N THR A 161 0.71 -8.74 9.02
CA THR A 161 1.83 -8.45 8.12
C THR A 161 1.75 -9.27 6.84
N ASN A 162 1.47 -10.58 6.95
CA ASN A 162 1.33 -11.46 5.80
C ASN A 162 0.18 -11.00 4.89
N VAL A 163 -0.99 -10.67 5.46
CA VAL A 163 -2.12 -10.15 4.68
C VAL A 163 -1.71 -8.87 3.95
N ALA A 164 -1.16 -7.88 4.66
CA ALA A 164 -0.77 -6.58 4.09
C ALA A 164 0.24 -6.72 2.93
N LEU A 165 1.25 -7.58 3.09
CA LEU A 165 2.30 -7.77 2.07
C LEU A 165 1.82 -8.59 0.86
N THR A 166 0.70 -9.31 0.96
CA THR A 166 0.26 -10.26 -0.07
C THR A 166 -0.93 -9.79 -0.91
N ARG A 167 -1.28 -8.49 -0.90
CA ARG A 167 -2.44 -7.97 -1.66
C ARG A 167 -2.08 -7.44 -3.06
N ALA A 168 -0.81 -7.29 -3.40
CA ALA A 168 -0.35 -6.71 -4.67
C ALA A 168 -0.19 -7.77 -5.77
N LYS A 169 -0.58 -7.44 -7.01
CA LYS A 169 -0.45 -8.31 -8.18
C LYS A 169 0.86 -8.07 -8.94
#